data_AF-A0A368ZII9-F1
#
_entry.id   AF-A0A368ZII9-F1
#
_cell.length_a   1.000
_cell.length_b   1.000
_cell.length_c   1.000
_cell.angle_alpha   90.00
_cell.angle_beta   90.00
_cell.angle_gamma   90.00
#
_symmetry.space_group_name_H-M   'P 1'
#
loop_
_entity.id
_entity.type
_entity.pdbx_description
1 polymer ?
#
loop_
_entity_poly.entity_id
_entity_poly.type
_entity_poly.pdbx_seq_one_letter_code
_entity_poly.pdbx_strand_id
1 'polypeptide(L)'
;MDKAKFEEIVKIEKYDLYKKEAYLRSVMLPSIKIVGENRSKENVGLSKQGGYPEVPEDFEWPKHEFGDYRFALQINLSEIKFETPLPKTGMLSFFIANDDDKNVFFGAKDYAKVYHFEEGTPLKTYINPNLDYFYVDHCIRIDLQENVDIPYREELHKDKGLNKRQLDYVCSKVPDMVSKKTFSYLFGYPYYNTLAYDPRKTDEWTSLLTLRWNNVFSWDWDMDEFLMFFIEKDKLAKGDFSNIRTDLG
;
A
#
# COMPACT_ATOMS: atom_id res chain seq x y z
N MET A 1 8.80 -6.57 -6.65
CA MET A 1 9.23 -7.41 -7.79
C MET A 1 9.03 -8.86 -7.44
N ASP A 2 8.67 -9.74 -8.38
CA ASP A 2 8.61 -11.16 -8.07
C ASP A 2 10.01 -11.73 -7.77
N LYS A 3 10.06 -12.94 -7.20
CA LYS A 3 11.32 -13.59 -6.82
C LYS A 3 12.25 -13.83 -8.02
N ALA A 4 11.72 -14.18 -9.20
CA ALA A 4 12.55 -14.42 -10.38
C ALA A 4 13.26 -13.13 -10.83
N LYS A 5 12.55 -12.02 -10.82
CA LYS A 5 13.09 -10.70 -11.16
C LYS A 5 14.11 -10.21 -10.13
N PHE A 6 13.94 -10.56 -8.86
CA PHE A 6 14.97 -10.35 -7.85
C PHE A 6 16.24 -11.18 -8.15
N GLU A 7 16.08 -12.44 -8.56
CA GLU A 7 17.22 -13.29 -8.98
C GLU A 7 17.95 -12.76 -10.23
N GLU A 8 17.28 -12.01 -11.11
CA GLU A 8 17.93 -11.29 -12.21
C GLU A 8 18.78 -10.12 -11.68
N ILE A 9 18.27 -9.37 -10.71
CA ILE A 9 18.96 -8.21 -10.12
C ILE A 9 20.25 -8.62 -9.39
N VAL A 10 20.21 -9.71 -8.61
CA VAL A 10 21.40 -10.21 -7.90
C VAL A 10 22.48 -10.74 -8.84
N LYS A 11 22.18 -10.97 -10.12
CA LYS A 11 23.14 -11.45 -11.14
C LYS A 11 23.68 -10.32 -12.01
N ILE A 12 23.29 -9.07 -11.78
CA ILE A 12 23.76 -7.94 -12.59
C ILE A 12 25.27 -7.77 -12.44
N GLU A 13 25.99 -7.85 -13.57
CA GLU A 13 27.44 -7.65 -13.62
C GLU A 13 27.85 -6.18 -13.45
N LYS A 14 26.94 -5.26 -13.78
CA LYS A 14 27.20 -3.82 -13.74
C LYS A 14 27.61 -3.39 -12.33
N TYR A 15 28.75 -2.70 -12.25
CA TYR A 15 29.37 -2.24 -11.00
C TYR A 15 29.64 -3.37 -9.98
N ASP A 16 29.85 -4.60 -10.45
CA ASP A 16 30.02 -5.78 -9.62
C ASP A 16 28.86 -6.01 -8.63
N LEU A 17 27.62 -5.66 -9.01
CA LEU A 17 26.47 -5.81 -8.12
C LEU A 17 26.25 -7.27 -7.71
N TYR A 18 26.58 -8.23 -8.57
CA TYR A 18 26.56 -9.66 -8.25
C TYR A 18 27.41 -10.04 -7.03
N LYS A 19 28.49 -9.31 -6.72
CA LYS A 19 29.29 -9.54 -5.50
C LYS A 19 28.58 -9.08 -4.22
N LYS A 20 27.40 -8.46 -4.34
CA LYS A 20 26.61 -7.88 -3.24
C LYS A 20 25.32 -8.67 -2.97
N GLU A 21 25.20 -9.90 -3.49
CA GLU A 21 24.03 -10.75 -3.28
C GLU A 21 23.64 -10.87 -1.79
N ALA A 22 24.59 -11.20 -0.92
CA ALA A 22 24.32 -11.35 0.51
C ALA A 22 23.69 -10.09 1.13
N TYR A 23 24.17 -8.91 0.70
CA TYR A 23 23.61 -7.65 1.14
C TYR A 23 22.20 -7.41 0.57
N LEU A 24 22.00 -7.60 -0.74
CA LEU A 24 20.70 -7.43 -1.39
C LEU A 24 19.63 -8.34 -0.76
N ARG A 25 19.99 -9.58 -0.44
CA ARG A 25 19.11 -10.51 0.29
C ARG A 25 18.84 -10.05 1.72
N SER A 26 19.83 -9.47 2.41
CA SER A 26 19.66 -8.99 3.80
C SER A 26 18.71 -7.79 3.92
N VAL A 27 18.59 -6.97 2.87
CA VAL A 27 17.68 -5.81 2.83
C VAL A 27 16.36 -6.12 2.11
N MET A 28 16.17 -7.36 1.66
CA MET A 28 14.95 -7.77 0.97
C MET A 28 13.79 -7.88 1.97
N LEU A 29 12.65 -7.27 1.64
CA LEU A 29 11.42 -7.36 2.41
C LEU A 29 10.31 -8.05 1.59
N PRO A 30 9.43 -8.83 2.23
CA PRO A 30 8.21 -9.29 1.58
C PRO A 30 7.28 -8.11 1.27
N SER A 31 6.55 -8.20 0.17
CA SER A 31 5.52 -7.26 -0.25
C SER A 31 4.38 -7.98 -0.96
N ILE A 32 3.25 -7.30 -1.16
CA ILE A 32 2.10 -7.86 -1.87
C ILE A 32 1.73 -6.89 -2.97
N LYS A 33 1.92 -7.31 -4.22
CA LYS A 33 1.52 -6.49 -5.36
C LYS A 33 0.01 -6.57 -5.54
N ILE A 34 -0.63 -5.41 -5.70
CA ILE A 34 -2.05 -5.29 -6.04
C ILE A 34 -2.18 -5.17 -7.55
N VAL A 35 -2.95 -6.08 -8.16
CA VAL A 35 -3.18 -6.10 -9.61
C VAL A 35 -4.67 -6.00 -9.88
N GLY A 36 -5.07 -4.97 -10.63
CA GLY A 36 -6.47 -4.81 -11.02
C GLY A 36 -6.88 -5.81 -12.10
N GLU A 37 -7.97 -6.53 -11.86
CA GLU A 37 -8.67 -7.31 -12.87
C GLU A 37 -9.68 -6.41 -13.59
N ASN A 38 -9.44 -6.21 -14.88
CA ASN A 38 -10.45 -5.60 -15.74
C ASN A 38 -11.55 -6.66 -15.98
N ARG A 39 -12.79 -6.40 -15.49
CA ARG A 39 -14.07 -7.02 -15.93
C ARG A 39 -14.74 -8.07 -15.01
N SER A 40 -14.58 -8.04 -13.69
CA SER A 40 -15.53 -8.79 -12.83
C SER A 40 -16.73 -7.94 -12.46
N LYS A 41 -17.95 -8.44 -12.69
CA LYS A 41 -19.19 -7.87 -12.13
C LYS A 41 -19.46 -8.34 -10.69
N GLU A 42 -18.78 -9.40 -10.26
CA GLU A 42 -18.88 -9.97 -8.93
C GLU A 42 -17.71 -9.45 -8.07
N ASN A 43 -18.05 -8.79 -6.97
CA ASN A 43 -17.12 -8.11 -6.07
C ASN A 43 -17.58 -8.15 -4.60
N VAL A 44 -18.60 -8.95 -4.28
CA VAL A 44 -19.10 -9.14 -2.91
C VAL A 44 -18.23 -10.19 -2.22
N GLY A 45 -17.75 -9.89 -1.03
CA GLY A 45 -16.85 -10.72 -0.23
C GLY A 45 -15.44 -10.82 -0.79
N LEU A 46 -15.08 -10.04 -1.82
CA LEU A 46 -13.82 -10.14 -2.54
C LEU A 46 -12.94 -8.90 -2.34
N SER A 47 -11.65 -9.04 -2.56
CA SER A 47 -10.72 -7.92 -2.61
C SER A 47 -11.05 -7.01 -3.79
N LYS A 48 -11.15 -5.71 -3.52
CA LYS A 48 -11.50 -4.70 -4.52
C LYS A 48 -10.93 -3.33 -4.19
N GLN A 49 -10.78 -2.52 -5.22
CA GLN A 49 -10.45 -1.11 -5.15
C GLN A 49 -11.63 -0.28 -5.66
N GLY A 50 -11.97 0.79 -4.94
CA GLY A 50 -13.13 1.63 -5.21
C GLY A 50 -14.47 0.93 -4.97
N GLY A 51 -15.56 1.62 -5.30
CA GLY A 51 -16.92 1.13 -5.13
C GLY A 51 -17.42 1.32 -3.71
N TYR A 52 -18.22 0.36 -3.25
CA TYR A 52 -18.82 0.39 -1.93
C TYR A 52 -18.17 -0.64 -1.01
N PRO A 53 -17.79 -0.26 0.22
CA PRO A 53 -17.20 -1.20 1.17
C PRO A 53 -18.24 -2.22 1.65
N GLU A 54 -17.74 -3.36 2.09
CA GLU A 54 -18.48 -4.30 2.90
C GLU A 54 -18.14 -4.12 4.37
N VAL A 55 -19.16 -3.84 5.16
CA VAL A 55 -19.02 -3.47 6.57
C VAL A 55 -20.18 -4.05 7.40
N PRO A 56 -20.03 -4.15 8.72
CA PRO A 56 -21.09 -4.60 9.62
C PRO A 56 -22.35 -3.73 9.55
N GLU A 57 -23.48 -4.27 10.02
CA GLU A 57 -24.76 -3.56 10.04
C GLU A 57 -24.76 -2.29 10.89
N ASP A 58 -24.02 -2.31 11.99
CA ASP A 58 -23.85 -1.22 12.94
C ASP A 58 -22.66 -0.30 12.59
N PHE A 59 -22.05 -0.46 11.42
CA PHE A 59 -20.95 0.39 11.00
C PHE A 59 -21.39 1.84 10.84
N GLU A 60 -20.74 2.74 11.59
CA GLU A 60 -20.89 4.17 11.42
C GLU A 60 -19.83 4.70 10.46
N TRP A 61 -20.27 5.39 9.39
CA TRP A 61 -19.33 5.99 8.45
C TRP A 61 -18.43 6.99 9.17
N PRO A 62 -17.10 6.87 9.07
CA PRO A 62 -16.21 7.76 9.79
C PRO A 62 -16.35 9.19 9.27
N LYS A 63 -16.20 10.16 10.18
CA LYS A 63 -16.16 11.59 9.88
C LYS A 63 -14.77 12.13 10.18
N HIS A 64 -14.25 12.99 9.31
CA HIS A 64 -13.04 13.75 9.54
C HIS A 64 -13.40 15.22 9.80
N GLU A 65 -12.51 15.97 10.46
CA GLU A 65 -12.76 17.40 10.72
C GLU A 65 -12.78 18.24 9.43
N PHE A 66 -12.05 17.80 8.40
CA PHE A 66 -11.94 18.51 7.11
C PHE A 66 -12.89 18.00 6.03
N GLY A 67 -13.59 16.88 6.24
CA GLY A 67 -14.50 16.33 5.24
C GLY A 67 -14.85 14.86 5.44
N ASP A 68 -15.50 14.28 4.43
CA ASP A 68 -15.92 12.88 4.47
C ASP A 68 -14.80 11.92 4.11
N TYR A 69 -14.83 10.73 4.72
CA TYR A 69 -13.99 9.64 4.26
C TYR A 69 -14.55 9.03 2.98
N ARG A 70 -13.65 8.71 2.07
CA ARG A 70 -13.88 7.89 0.90
C ARG A 70 -13.36 6.48 1.14
N PHE A 71 -14.10 5.49 0.67
CA PHE A 71 -13.60 4.11 0.60
C PHE A 71 -12.53 3.99 -0.49
N ALA A 72 -11.37 3.44 -0.12
CA ALA A 72 -10.25 3.24 -1.02
C ALA A 72 -10.25 1.81 -1.56
N LEU A 73 -10.04 0.84 -0.68
CA LEU A 73 -9.96 -0.57 -1.05
C LEU A 73 -10.38 -1.45 0.12
N GLN A 74 -10.76 -2.69 -0.18
CA GLN A 74 -10.86 -3.74 0.80
C GLN A 74 -10.08 -4.97 0.34
N ILE A 75 -9.64 -5.75 1.32
CA ILE A 75 -8.88 -6.96 1.11
C ILE A 75 -9.54 -8.07 1.92
N ASN A 76 -10.03 -9.10 1.23
CA ASN A 76 -10.39 -10.34 1.88
C ASN A 76 -9.10 -11.09 2.20
N LEU A 77 -8.76 -11.17 3.49
CA LEU A 77 -7.49 -11.74 3.95
C LEU A 77 -7.39 -13.24 3.62
N SER A 78 -8.52 -13.93 3.46
CA SER A 78 -8.57 -15.32 3.01
C SER A 78 -8.08 -15.52 1.57
N GLU A 79 -8.00 -14.46 0.74
CA GLU A 79 -7.45 -14.53 -0.62
C GLU A 79 -5.91 -14.54 -0.63
N ILE A 80 -5.26 -14.16 0.47
CA ILE A 80 -3.80 -14.18 0.61
C ILE A 80 -3.35 -15.63 0.92
N LYS A 81 -2.73 -16.29 -0.05
CA LYS A 81 -2.31 -17.71 0.05
C LYS A 81 -0.85 -17.93 0.46
N PHE A 82 -0.20 -16.89 0.96
CA PHE A 82 1.21 -16.91 1.37
C PHE A 82 1.37 -16.21 2.73
N GLU A 83 2.53 -16.39 3.36
CA GLU A 83 2.78 -15.86 4.71
C GLU A 83 2.91 -14.34 4.70
N THR A 84 2.18 -13.70 5.62
CA THR A 84 2.18 -12.25 5.82
C THR A 84 1.98 -11.94 7.31
N PRO A 85 2.33 -10.73 7.77
CA PRO A 85 2.05 -10.31 9.14
C PRO A 85 0.57 -9.93 9.37
N LEU A 86 -0.30 -10.01 8.37
CA LEU A 86 -1.73 -9.73 8.53
C LEU A 86 -2.45 -10.89 9.23
N PRO A 87 -3.62 -10.64 9.84
CA PRO A 87 -4.55 -11.70 10.19
C PRO A 87 -4.82 -12.62 8.99
N LYS A 88 -5.05 -13.92 9.25
CA LYS A 88 -5.20 -14.93 8.18
C LYS A 88 -6.56 -14.87 7.47
N THR A 89 -7.56 -14.28 8.12
CA THR A 89 -8.96 -14.28 7.68
C THR A 89 -9.65 -12.97 8.08
N GLY A 90 -10.86 -12.76 7.58
CA GLY A 90 -11.60 -11.50 7.74
C GLY A 90 -11.37 -10.49 6.61
N MET A 91 -11.92 -9.30 6.79
CA MET A 91 -11.93 -8.22 5.79
C MET A 91 -11.18 -7.00 6.31
N LEU A 92 -10.21 -6.50 5.54
CA LEU A 92 -9.48 -5.28 5.84
C LEU A 92 -9.94 -4.16 4.90
N SER A 93 -10.52 -3.09 5.42
CA SER A 93 -11.11 -1.99 4.65
C SER A 93 -10.39 -0.67 4.92
N PHE A 94 -9.95 0.01 3.85
CA PHE A 94 -9.18 1.26 3.90
C PHE A 94 -10.05 2.44 3.48
N PHE A 95 -9.97 3.51 4.26
CA PHE A 95 -10.68 4.76 4.05
C PHE A 95 -9.72 5.94 4.12
N ILE A 96 -9.95 6.94 3.27
CA ILE A 96 -9.10 8.13 3.13
C ILE A 96 -10.01 9.36 3.27
N ALA A 97 -9.66 10.29 4.15
CA ALA A 97 -10.39 11.55 4.27
C ALA A 97 -10.15 12.44 3.04
N ASN A 98 -11.18 13.17 2.62
CA ASN A 98 -11.03 14.31 1.71
C ASN A 98 -11.20 15.61 2.52
N ASP A 99 -10.65 16.72 2.04
CA ASP A 99 -11.12 18.03 2.49
C ASP A 99 -12.41 18.47 1.76
N ASP A 100 -13.00 19.58 2.18
CA ASP A 100 -14.22 20.16 1.59
C ASP A 100 -14.07 20.49 0.09
N ASP A 101 -12.86 20.84 -0.35
CA ASP A 101 -12.50 21.08 -1.75
C ASP A 101 -12.11 19.79 -2.50
N LYS A 102 -12.25 18.64 -1.83
CA LYS A 102 -11.94 17.28 -2.32
C LYS A 102 -10.44 17.07 -2.58
N ASN A 103 -9.58 17.90 -2.00
CA ASN A 103 -8.14 17.71 -2.00
C ASN A 103 -7.71 16.73 -0.90
N VAL A 104 -6.50 16.23 -1.06
CA VAL A 104 -5.88 15.19 -0.23
C VAL A 104 -4.99 15.88 0.80
N PHE A 105 -5.33 15.78 2.10
CA PHE A 105 -4.59 16.43 3.19
C PHE A 105 -3.57 15.46 3.83
N PHE A 106 -2.39 15.36 3.22
CA PHE A 106 -1.36 14.40 3.64
C PHE A 106 -0.68 14.81 4.95
N GLY A 107 -0.45 13.82 5.84
CA GLY A 107 0.25 14.01 7.11
C GLY A 107 -0.59 14.52 8.28
N ALA A 108 -1.87 14.85 8.07
CA ALA A 108 -2.80 15.10 9.17
C ALA A 108 -3.04 13.83 9.99
N LYS A 109 -3.27 14.01 11.29
CA LYS A 109 -3.67 12.91 12.16
C LYS A 109 -5.03 12.38 11.68
N ASP A 110 -5.23 11.08 11.77
CA ASP A 110 -6.49 10.40 11.45
C ASP A 110 -6.90 10.51 9.96
N TYR A 111 -6.02 10.97 9.07
CA TYR A 111 -6.31 11.12 7.64
C TYR A 111 -6.73 9.80 6.94
N ALA A 112 -6.17 8.68 7.39
CA ALA A 112 -6.57 7.36 6.94
C ALA A 112 -7.17 6.55 8.10
N LYS A 113 -8.18 5.76 7.77
CA LYS A 113 -8.72 4.75 8.68
C LYS A 113 -8.66 3.39 8.02
N VAL A 114 -8.27 2.40 8.81
CA VAL A 114 -8.23 1.01 8.40
C VAL A 114 -9.03 0.20 9.41
N TYR A 115 -10.01 -0.53 8.92
CA TYR A 115 -10.87 -1.39 9.73
C TYR A 115 -10.57 -2.84 9.41
N HIS A 116 -10.41 -3.66 10.44
CA HIS A 116 -10.37 -5.11 10.31
C HIS A 116 -11.65 -5.69 10.90
N PHE A 117 -12.42 -6.38 10.07
CA PHE A 117 -13.59 -7.13 10.49
C PHE A 117 -13.23 -8.62 10.53
N GLU A 118 -13.41 -9.24 11.68
CA GLU A 118 -13.06 -10.65 11.89
C GLU A 118 -13.90 -11.58 11.00
N GLU A 119 -13.35 -12.76 10.71
CA GLU A 119 -14.05 -13.82 9.99
C GLU A 119 -15.38 -14.17 10.65
N GLY A 120 -16.44 -14.35 9.87
CA GLY A 120 -17.78 -14.64 10.36
C GLY A 120 -18.58 -13.40 10.79
N THR A 121 -17.98 -12.21 10.81
CA THR A 121 -18.74 -10.96 10.96
C THR A 121 -19.69 -10.80 9.77
N PRO A 122 -21.00 -10.65 9.97
CA PRO A 122 -21.93 -10.41 8.87
C PRO A 122 -21.66 -9.05 8.23
N LEU A 123 -21.21 -9.05 6.97
CA LEU A 123 -20.94 -7.83 6.21
C LEU A 123 -22.02 -7.62 5.15
N LYS A 124 -22.38 -6.35 4.93
CA LYS A 124 -23.22 -5.94 3.81
C LYS A 124 -22.56 -4.79 3.08
N THR A 125 -22.84 -4.69 1.78
CA THR A 125 -22.44 -3.52 1.00
C THR A 125 -23.09 -2.28 1.60
N TYR A 126 -22.28 -1.30 2.00
CA TYR A 126 -22.77 -0.02 2.51
C TYR A 126 -22.54 1.08 1.48
N ILE A 127 -23.64 1.56 0.92
CA ILE A 127 -23.72 2.78 0.11
C ILE A 127 -23.96 3.96 1.06
N ASN A 128 -22.98 4.84 1.23
CA ASN A 128 -23.18 6.08 1.99
C ASN A 128 -23.90 7.11 1.10
N PRO A 129 -25.17 7.46 1.40
CA PRO A 129 -25.97 8.35 0.55
C PRO A 129 -25.49 9.80 0.55
N ASN A 130 -24.62 10.18 1.49
CA ASN A 130 -24.09 11.55 1.60
C ASN A 130 -22.83 11.76 0.74
N LEU A 131 -22.23 10.70 0.20
CA LEU A 131 -21.06 10.83 -0.67
C LEU A 131 -21.47 11.18 -2.09
N ASP A 132 -21.22 12.43 -2.49
CA ASP A 132 -21.45 12.91 -3.84
C ASP A 132 -20.12 13.19 -4.57
N TYR A 133 -19.47 12.11 -5.01
CA TYR A 133 -18.26 12.16 -5.83
C TYR A 133 -18.49 11.39 -7.12
N PHE A 134 -17.90 11.89 -8.22
CA PHE A 134 -17.88 11.17 -9.48
C PHE A 134 -17.26 9.78 -9.28
N TYR A 135 -17.83 8.78 -9.96
CA TYR A 135 -17.28 7.42 -10.01
C TYR A 135 -17.25 6.69 -8.65
N VAL A 136 -18.13 7.05 -7.71
CA VAL A 136 -18.23 6.37 -6.40
C VAL A 136 -18.60 4.89 -6.53
N ASP A 137 -19.31 4.51 -7.60
CA ASP A 137 -19.73 3.15 -7.90
C ASP A 137 -18.69 2.35 -8.72
N HIS A 138 -17.69 3.02 -9.28
CA HIS A 138 -16.63 2.35 -10.02
C HIS A 138 -15.86 1.44 -9.08
N CYS A 139 -15.71 0.18 -9.48
CA CYS A 139 -15.04 -0.85 -8.72
C CYS A 139 -14.12 -1.65 -9.64
N ILE A 140 -12.92 -1.96 -9.16
CA ILE A 140 -11.99 -2.89 -9.79
C ILE A 140 -11.74 -4.03 -8.82
N ARG A 141 -12.02 -5.27 -9.24
CA ARG A 141 -11.57 -6.46 -8.51
C ARG A 141 -10.05 -6.51 -8.54
N ILE A 142 -9.42 -6.90 -7.43
CA ILE A 142 -7.96 -6.97 -7.35
C ILE A 142 -7.47 -8.36 -6.99
N ASP A 143 -6.35 -8.73 -7.59
CA ASP A 143 -5.54 -9.88 -7.22
C ASP A 143 -4.35 -9.46 -6.36
N LEU A 144 -3.99 -10.34 -5.43
CA LEU A 144 -2.90 -10.17 -4.48
C LEU A 144 -1.77 -11.14 -4.82
N GLN A 145 -0.64 -10.62 -5.27
CA GLN A 145 0.48 -11.43 -5.72
C GLN A 145 1.66 -11.32 -4.74
N GLU A 146 2.21 -12.47 -4.35
CA GLU A 146 3.44 -12.53 -3.55
C GLU A 146 4.58 -11.80 -4.29
N ASN A 147 5.27 -10.92 -3.58
CA ASN A 147 6.25 -10.01 -4.16
C ASN A 147 7.36 -9.77 -3.13
N VAL A 148 8.53 -9.35 -3.57
CA VAL A 148 9.64 -8.91 -2.70
C VAL A 148 10.08 -7.51 -3.09
N ASP A 149 10.79 -6.83 -2.20
CA ASP A 149 11.21 -5.46 -2.41
C ASP A 149 12.57 -5.20 -1.78
N ILE A 150 13.33 -4.29 -2.39
CA ILE A 150 14.59 -3.79 -1.83
C ILE A 150 14.52 -2.26 -1.77
N PRO A 151 15.32 -1.62 -0.90
CA PRO A 151 15.29 -0.17 -0.81
C PRO A 151 15.73 0.46 -2.15
N TYR A 152 15.05 1.56 -2.51
CA TYR A 152 15.30 2.31 -3.75
C TYR A 152 15.67 3.76 -3.49
N ARG A 153 15.88 4.13 -2.22
CA ARG A 153 16.37 5.43 -1.78
C ARG A 153 17.59 5.22 -0.91
N GLU A 154 18.55 6.13 -1.01
CA GLU A 154 19.83 6.03 -0.29
C GLU A 154 19.62 6.01 1.24
N GLU A 155 18.71 6.84 1.75
CA GLU A 155 18.36 6.93 3.17
C GLU A 155 17.74 5.64 3.75
N LEU A 156 17.20 4.75 2.92
CA LEU A 156 16.62 3.48 3.36
C LEU A 156 17.69 2.38 3.55
N HIS A 157 18.92 2.61 3.09
CA HIS A 157 20.05 1.70 3.30
C HIS A 157 20.81 2.09 4.58
N LYS A 158 20.47 1.45 5.69
CA LYS A 158 21.09 1.73 7.01
C LYS A 158 22.57 1.35 7.07
N ASP A 159 22.96 0.32 6.33
CA ASP A 159 24.32 -0.19 6.29
C ASP A 159 25.03 0.18 4.98
N LYS A 160 26.34 0.39 5.04
CA LYS A 160 27.18 0.68 3.85
C LYS A 160 27.50 -0.57 3.03
N GLY A 161 26.50 -1.40 2.75
CA GLY A 161 26.67 -2.64 1.99
C GLY A 161 27.00 -2.42 0.51
N LEU A 162 26.57 -1.29 -0.05
CA LEU A 162 26.84 -0.86 -1.43
C LEU A 162 27.79 0.33 -1.46
N ASN A 163 28.67 0.36 -2.47
CA ASN A 163 29.41 1.59 -2.78
C ASN A 163 28.50 2.59 -3.52
N LYS A 164 28.96 3.85 -3.67
CA LYS A 164 28.15 4.92 -4.27
C LYS A 164 27.62 4.58 -5.67
N ARG A 165 28.45 3.98 -6.56
CA ARG A 165 28.02 3.61 -7.91
C ARG A 165 26.96 2.51 -7.92
N GLN A 166 27.10 1.53 -7.04
CA GLN A 166 26.13 0.45 -6.86
C GLN A 166 24.81 1.00 -6.31
N LEU A 167 24.89 1.85 -5.29
CA LEU A 167 23.74 2.49 -4.67
C LEU A 167 22.97 3.35 -5.67
N ASP A 168 23.65 4.23 -6.38
CA ASP A 168 23.05 5.08 -7.41
C ASP A 168 22.36 4.24 -8.49
N TYR A 169 22.98 3.11 -8.88
CA TYR A 169 22.37 2.19 -9.85
C TYR A 169 21.13 1.48 -9.32
N VAL A 170 21.18 0.96 -8.09
CA VAL A 170 20.05 0.31 -7.43
C VAL A 170 18.89 1.30 -7.28
N CYS A 171 19.14 2.49 -6.73
CA CYS A 171 18.11 3.50 -6.51
C CYS A 171 17.52 4.06 -7.81
N SER A 172 18.30 4.20 -8.88
CA SER A 172 17.82 4.81 -10.13
C SER A 172 17.30 3.84 -11.19
N LYS A 173 17.82 2.61 -11.27
CA LYS A 173 17.50 1.67 -12.36
C LYS A 173 16.63 0.50 -11.94
N VAL A 174 16.81 -0.02 -10.73
CA VAL A 174 16.01 -1.16 -10.28
C VAL A 174 14.51 -0.85 -10.23
N PRO A 175 14.06 0.33 -9.74
CA PRO A 175 12.63 0.68 -9.75
C PRO A 175 11.99 0.62 -11.15
N ASP A 176 12.71 1.07 -12.18
CA ASP A 176 12.25 1.03 -13.56
C ASP A 176 12.23 -0.41 -14.09
N MET A 177 13.29 -1.18 -13.84
CA MET A 177 13.39 -2.59 -14.25
C MET A 177 12.23 -3.42 -13.72
N VAL A 178 11.79 -3.15 -12.48
CA VAL A 178 10.72 -3.89 -11.82
C VAL A 178 9.36 -3.22 -11.93
N SER A 179 9.28 -2.11 -12.65
CA SER A 179 8.06 -1.31 -12.83
C SER A 179 7.43 -0.89 -11.50
N LYS A 180 8.23 -0.61 -10.47
CA LYS A 180 7.75 -0.30 -9.11
C LYS A 180 6.78 0.88 -9.09
N LYS A 181 7.01 1.86 -9.97
CA LYS A 181 6.18 3.06 -10.12
C LYS A 181 4.80 2.79 -10.72
N THR A 182 4.52 1.56 -11.15
CA THR A 182 3.32 1.27 -11.95
C THR A 182 2.17 0.64 -11.19
N PHE A 183 2.35 0.29 -9.91
CA PHE A 183 1.35 -0.47 -9.15
C PHE A 183 1.29 -0.06 -7.68
N SER A 184 0.12 -0.29 -7.07
CA SER A 184 -0.08 -0.23 -5.62
C SER A 184 0.36 -1.54 -4.97
N TYR A 185 0.75 -1.51 -3.70
CA TYR A 185 1.21 -2.71 -2.99
C TYR A 185 1.11 -2.57 -1.48
N LEU A 186 1.01 -3.70 -0.78
CA LEU A 186 1.18 -3.77 0.67
C LEU A 186 2.64 -4.11 1.05
N PHE A 187 3.06 -3.64 2.21
CA PHE A 187 4.38 -3.89 2.81
C PHE A 187 5.56 -3.49 1.89
N GLY A 188 6.75 -4.07 2.09
CA GLY A 188 7.98 -3.64 1.43
C GLY A 188 8.47 -2.26 1.89
N TYR A 189 9.20 -1.57 1.02
CA TYR A 189 9.64 -0.19 1.24
C TYR A 189 8.61 0.79 0.65
N PRO A 190 8.24 1.86 1.38
CA PRO A 190 7.33 2.89 0.87
C PRO A 190 7.93 3.54 -0.37
N TYR A 191 7.15 3.85 -1.41
CA TYR A 191 7.64 4.50 -2.64
C TYR A 191 7.37 6.00 -2.61
N TYR A 192 8.41 6.83 -2.75
CA TYR A 192 8.33 8.29 -2.76
C TYR A 192 9.48 8.93 -3.56
N ASN A 193 9.21 10.04 -4.23
CA ASN A 193 10.18 10.81 -5.02
C ASN A 193 10.50 12.17 -4.40
N THR A 194 9.51 12.88 -3.86
CA THR A 194 9.62 14.29 -3.43
C THR A 194 10.04 14.44 -1.98
N LEU A 195 9.85 13.41 -1.14
CA LEU A 195 10.31 13.48 0.24
C LEU A 195 11.84 13.39 0.32
N ALA A 196 12.42 14.22 1.19
CA ALA A 196 13.85 14.22 1.50
C ALA A 196 14.21 13.34 2.72
N TYR A 197 13.27 12.50 3.18
CA TYR A 197 13.39 11.69 4.39
C TYR A 197 12.61 10.37 4.24
N ASP A 198 12.92 9.38 5.09
CA ASP A 198 12.12 8.15 5.21
C ASP A 198 10.81 8.45 5.96
N PRO A 199 9.62 8.33 5.31
CA PRO A 199 8.34 8.69 5.90
C PRO A 199 7.93 7.81 7.10
N ARG A 200 8.58 6.66 7.30
CA ARG A 200 8.39 5.85 8.51
C ARG A 200 8.83 6.60 9.77
N LYS A 201 9.85 7.47 9.65
CA LYS A 201 10.50 8.25 10.71
C LYS A 201 11.25 7.44 11.78
N THR A 202 10.71 6.28 12.19
CA THR A 202 11.33 5.39 13.19
C THR A 202 11.18 3.92 12.79
N ASP A 203 11.97 3.06 13.43
CA ASP A 203 11.96 1.61 13.18
C ASP A 203 10.77 0.87 13.78
N GLU A 204 9.97 1.55 14.59
CA GLU A 204 8.75 1.03 15.18
C GLU A 204 7.61 0.94 14.17
N TRP A 205 7.68 1.75 13.11
CA TRP A 205 6.68 1.81 12.04
C TRP A 205 7.12 1.00 10.82
N THR A 206 6.15 0.39 10.15
CA THR A 206 6.36 -0.30 8.87
C THR A 206 5.39 0.22 7.82
N SER A 207 5.79 0.10 6.55
CA SER A 207 4.87 0.31 5.43
C SER A 207 3.72 -0.71 5.53
N LEU A 208 2.48 -0.23 5.43
CA LEU A 208 1.28 -1.05 5.33
C LEU A 208 0.80 -1.10 3.89
N LEU A 209 0.57 0.07 3.28
CA LEU A 209 0.05 0.23 1.92
C LEU A 209 0.76 1.40 1.25
N THR A 210 1.21 1.20 0.02
CA THR A 210 1.62 2.27 -0.90
C THR A 210 0.61 2.29 -2.04
N LEU A 211 -0.18 3.35 -2.10
CA LEU A 211 -1.32 3.49 -3.00
C LEU A 211 -0.98 4.46 -4.13
N ARG A 212 -1.04 3.95 -5.37
CA ARG A 212 -0.88 4.78 -6.56
C ARG A 212 -2.16 5.55 -6.86
N TRP A 213 -2.02 6.68 -7.56
CA TRP A 213 -3.15 7.37 -8.19
C TRP A 213 -3.90 6.42 -9.13
N ASN A 214 -5.18 6.70 -9.36
CA ASN A 214 -6.01 5.91 -10.27
C ASN A 214 -7.15 6.75 -10.85
N ASN A 215 -7.07 7.03 -12.15
CA ASN A 215 -8.07 7.83 -12.88
C ASN A 215 -9.48 7.20 -12.86
N VAL A 216 -9.59 5.87 -12.75
CA VAL A 216 -10.91 5.21 -12.68
C VAL A 216 -11.69 5.67 -11.46
N PHE A 217 -10.98 6.03 -10.38
CA PHE A 217 -11.56 6.52 -9.14
C PHE A 217 -11.34 8.01 -8.95
N SER A 218 -10.76 8.74 -9.91
CA SER A 218 -10.32 10.13 -9.73
C SER A 218 -9.46 10.30 -8.48
N TRP A 219 -8.59 9.34 -8.21
CA TRP A 219 -7.54 9.51 -7.20
C TRP A 219 -6.34 10.14 -7.86
N ASP A 220 -5.97 11.31 -7.35
CA ASP A 220 -4.77 12.04 -7.72
C ASP A 220 -4.05 12.42 -6.43
N TRP A 221 -2.77 12.05 -6.34
CA TRP A 221 -1.96 12.21 -5.13
C TRP A 221 -0.91 13.29 -5.32
N ASP A 222 -1.25 14.38 -6.01
CA ASP A 222 -0.34 15.47 -6.40
C ASP A 222 0.82 14.97 -7.30
N MET A 223 0.85 15.43 -8.56
CA MET A 223 1.99 15.22 -9.47
C MET A 223 2.50 13.77 -9.61
N ASP A 224 1.59 12.80 -9.73
CA ASP A 224 1.90 11.36 -9.88
C ASP A 224 2.57 10.69 -8.65
N GLU A 225 2.50 11.30 -7.46
CA GLU A 225 3.07 10.72 -6.25
C GLU A 225 2.23 9.56 -5.66
N PHE A 226 2.66 9.03 -4.52
CA PHE A 226 2.02 7.90 -3.85
C PHE A 226 1.52 8.30 -2.48
N LEU A 227 0.30 7.87 -2.15
CA LEU A 227 -0.21 7.92 -0.80
C LEU A 227 0.28 6.69 -0.03
N MET A 228 1.06 6.91 1.03
CA MET A 228 1.64 5.84 1.83
C MET A 228 0.96 5.75 3.19
N PHE A 229 0.74 4.53 3.65
CA PHE A 229 0.14 4.20 4.95
C PHE A 229 1.15 3.43 5.77
N PHE A 230 1.22 3.77 7.06
CA PHE A 230 2.13 3.17 8.01
C PHE A 230 1.36 2.68 9.24
N ILE A 231 1.87 1.59 9.81
CA ILE A 231 1.35 0.99 11.04
C ILE A 231 2.52 0.63 11.97
N GLU A 232 2.30 0.71 13.28
CA GLU A 232 3.24 0.23 14.28
C GLU A 232 3.35 -1.31 14.20
N LYS A 233 4.59 -1.83 14.25
CA LYS A 233 4.84 -3.28 14.14
C LYS A 233 4.11 -4.09 15.22
N ASP A 234 4.07 -3.58 16.45
CA ASP A 234 3.40 -4.24 17.57
C ASP A 234 1.88 -4.29 17.42
N LYS A 235 1.30 -3.26 16.79
CA LYS A 235 -0.13 -3.20 16.49
C LYS A 235 -0.50 -4.12 15.33
N LEU A 236 0.30 -4.11 14.27
CA LEU A 236 0.17 -5.04 13.15
C LEU A 236 0.20 -6.50 13.62
N ALA A 237 1.16 -6.85 14.48
CA ALA A 237 1.27 -8.21 15.05
C ALA A 237 0.04 -8.64 15.87
N LYS A 238 -0.76 -7.69 16.37
CA LYS A 238 -1.99 -7.91 17.13
C LYS A 238 -3.24 -7.80 16.27
N GLY A 239 -3.13 -7.48 14.98
CA GLY A 239 -4.27 -7.16 14.11
C GLY A 239 -4.99 -5.86 14.49
N ASP A 240 -4.33 -4.97 15.23
CA ASP A 240 -4.90 -3.71 15.70
C ASP A 240 -4.60 -2.58 14.69
N PHE A 241 -5.60 -2.19 13.90
CA PHE A 241 -5.47 -1.13 12.90
C PHE A 241 -5.93 0.25 13.40
N SER A 242 -6.04 0.45 14.72
CA SER A 242 -6.59 1.68 15.30
C SER A 242 -5.70 2.92 15.15
N ASN A 243 -4.43 2.76 14.77
CA ASN A 243 -3.45 3.84 14.68
C ASN A 243 -2.71 3.76 13.35
N ILE A 244 -3.15 4.58 12.40
CA ILE A 244 -2.61 4.63 11.05
C ILE A 244 -2.03 6.01 10.81
N ARG A 245 -0.82 6.05 10.26
CA ARG A 245 -0.19 7.27 9.78
C ARG A 245 -0.14 7.27 8.27
N THR A 246 -0.21 8.45 7.68
CA THR A 246 -0.01 8.64 6.25
C THR A 246 1.10 9.63 5.96
N ASP A 247 1.66 9.51 4.78
CA ASP A 247 2.54 10.49 4.16
C ASP A 247 2.31 10.45 2.64
N LEU A 248 2.71 11.50 1.94
CA LEU A 248 2.56 11.62 0.49
C LEU A 248 3.82 12.20 -0.11
N GLY A 249 4.27 11.62 -1.21
CA GLY A 249 5.34 12.15 -2.01
C GLY A 249 6.12 11.08 -2.71
#